data_AF-A0A1C6D4P2-F1
#
_entry.id   AF-A0A1C6D4P2-F1
#
_cell.length_a   1.000
_cell.length_b   1.000
_cell.length_c   1.000
_cell.angle_alpha   90.00
_cell.angle_beta   90.00
_cell.angle_gamma   90.00
#
_symmetry.space_group_name_H-M   'P 1'
#
loop_
_entity.id
_entity.type
_entity.pdbx_description
1 polymer ?
#
loop_
_entity_poly.entity_id
_entity_poly.type
_entity_poly.pdbx_seq_one_letter_code
_entity_poly.pdbx_strand_id
1 'polypeptide(L)'
;MKNILGRFRSYLHETKELNRIYYEQEAFSDDIKEIQQDKERTSEIEKYGKERIAILLNSRIYRENLSKEVWLKNSQAIEEKMMFFRYLPFQVCNCSYIGEGIAWTGYNFNNKKILQIAINQINYFLGDLKALDETVPKIIPTDFYINFNSICFDGPYSYGLPRSYILYQPETKSGKKSQYPLIAFFNTAKGTERYVDEFYLGKLYYAINGDLSKATVHCHKHGKFAELIFSVVGRTFLISKINTLGQDRKLFTLYDCSWHFTDYADFS
;
A
#
# COMPACT_ATOMS: atom_id res chain seq x y z
N MET A 1 12.72 59.02 54.71
CA MET A 1 12.51 58.97 53.24
C MET A 1 13.43 58.03 52.44
N LYS A 2 14.46 57.36 53.02
CA LYS A 2 15.32 56.41 52.28
C LYS A 2 14.81 54.95 52.23
N ASN A 3 13.83 54.57 53.04
CA ASN A 3 13.33 53.17 53.14
C ASN A 3 12.11 52.83 52.26
N ILE A 4 11.44 53.84 51.67
CA ILE A 4 10.28 53.62 50.78
C ILE A 4 10.74 53.42 49.33
N LEU A 5 11.76 54.17 48.89
CA LEU A 5 12.35 54.06 47.55
C LEU A 5 13.07 52.72 47.31
N GLY A 6 13.69 52.13 48.35
CA GLY A 6 14.31 50.80 48.26
C GLY A 6 13.30 49.68 48.09
N ARG A 7 12.16 49.74 48.82
CA ARG A 7 11.06 48.79 48.66
C ARG A 7 10.33 48.94 47.32
N PHE A 8 10.14 50.17 46.83
CA PHE A 8 9.55 50.40 45.51
C PHE A 8 10.43 49.88 44.35
N ARG A 9 11.76 50.01 44.46
CA ARG A 9 12.70 49.49 43.44
C ARG A 9 12.79 47.97 43.44
N SER A 10 12.72 47.31 44.60
CA SER A 10 12.67 45.84 44.68
C SER A 10 11.34 45.32 44.11
N TYR A 11 10.21 45.97 44.42
CA TYR A 11 8.89 45.61 43.89
C TYR A 11 8.79 45.81 42.37
N LEU A 12 9.39 46.88 41.82
CA LEU A 12 9.48 47.13 40.38
C LEU A 12 10.41 46.16 39.64
N HIS A 13 11.43 45.64 40.32
CA HIS A 13 12.33 44.63 39.76
C HIS A 13 11.69 43.24 39.77
N GLU A 14 11.01 42.88 40.86
CA GLU A 14 10.24 41.63 40.99
C GLU A 14 9.06 41.59 40.01
N THR A 15 8.34 42.70 39.81
CA THR A 15 7.25 42.77 38.83
C THR A 15 7.74 42.73 37.38
N LYS A 16 8.94 43.25 37.07
CA LYS A 16 9.56 43.09 35.73
C LYS A 16 10.05 41.67 35.48
N GLU A 17 10.63 41.01 36.47
CA GLU A 17 11.00 39.59 36.40
C GLU A 17 9.77 38.69 36.27
N LEU A 18 8.70 38.93 37.05
CA LEU A 18 7.44 38.19 36.96
C LEU A 18 6.74 38.39 35.60
N ASN A 19 6.71 39.61 35.07
CA ASN A 19 6.16 39.85 33.73
C ASN A 19 7.02 39.20 32.65
N ARG A 20 8.35 39.21 32.78
CA ARG A 20 9.24 38.52 31.84
C ARG A 20 9.03 37.01 31.87
N ILE A 21 8.91 36.41 33.05
CA ILE A 21 8.60 34.98 33.21
C ILE A 21 7.20 34.67 32.64
N TYR A 22 6.22 35.55 32.82
CA TYR A 22 4.88 35.39 32.27
C TYR A 22 4.87 35.44 30.74
N TYR A 23 5.56 36.41 30.13
CA TYR A 23 5.68 36.50 28.66
C TYR A 23 6.58 35.41 28.06
N GLU A 24 7.63 34.96 28.76
CA GLU A 24 8.45 33.81 28.34
C GLU A 24 7.66 32.49 28.49
N GLN A 25 6.76 32.36 29.48
CA GLN A 25 5.83 31.23 29.61
C GLN A 25 4.69 31.26 28.60
N GLU A 26 4.16 32.43 28.22
CA GLU A 26 3.18 32.57 27.15
C GLU A 26 3.81 32.25 25.79
N ALA A 27 5.04 32.71 25.51
CA ALA A 27 5.78 32.34 24.30
C ALA A 27 6.09 30.83 24.25
N PHE A 28 6.53 30.22 25.37
CA PHE A 28 6.68 28.77 25.46
C PHE A 28 5.35 28.02 25.33
N SER A 29 4.26 28.57 25.84
CA SER A 29 2.91 27.99 25.76
C SER A 29 2.37 28.05 24.34
N ASP A 30 2.61 29.12 23.61
CA ASP A 30 2.20 29.27 22.22
C ASP A 30 3.09 28.45 21.27
N ASP A 31 4.40 28.34 21.52
CA ASP A 31 5.29 27.39 20.84
C ASP A 31 4.86 25.93 21.13
N ILE A 32 4.47 25.61 22.38
CA ILE A 32 3.95 24.28 22.74
C ILE A 32 2.59 24.02 22.08
N LYS A 33 1.70 25.02 21.97
CA LYS A 33 0.42 24.91 21.26
C LYS A 33 0.62 24.77 19.76
N GLU A 34 1.58 25.45 19.16
CA GLU A 34 1.92 25.34 17.74
C GLU A 34 2.56 23.97 17.46
N ILE A 35 3.46 23.49 18.33
CA ILE A 35 4.01 22.12 18.29
C ILE A 35 2.93 21.06 18.57
N GLN A 36 1.95 21.32 19.43
CA GLN A 36 0.84 20.41 19.72
C GLN A 36 -0.16 20.40 18.57
N GLN A 37 -0.48 21.55 17.95
CA GLN A 37 -1.29 21.63 16.74
C GLN A 37 -0.60 20.96 15.57
N ASP A 38 0.71 21.13 15.38
CA ASP A 38 1.46 20.40 14.35
C ASP A 38 1.55 18.91 14.66
N LYS A 39 1.64 18.49 15.93
CA LYS A 39 1.57 17.08 16.33
C LYS A 39 0.18 16.49 16.15
N GLU A 40 -0.88 17.23 16.45
CA GLU A 40 -2.28 16.80 16.27
C GLU A 40 -2.62 16.74 14.79
N ARG A 41 -2.23 17.77 14.02
CA ARG A 41 -2.34 17.81 12.56
C ARG A 41 -1.56 16.65 11.98
N THR A 42 -0.31 16.39 12.39
CA THR A 42 0.50 15.22 12.01
C THR A 42 -0.14 13.90 12.45
N SER A 43 -0.80 13.84 13.61
CA SER A 43 -1.48 12.63 14.08
C SER A 43 -2.74 12.31 13.25
N GLU A 44 -3.50 13.33 12.84
CA GLU A 44 -4.67 13.19 11.96
C GLU A 44 -4.22 12.86 10.53
N ILE A 45 -3.20 13.56 10.06
CA ILE A 45 -2.45 13.33 8.82
C ILE A 45 -2.04 11.86 8.66
N GLU A 46 -1.44 11.31 9.70
CA GLU A 46 -1.04 9.92 9.77
C GLU A 46 -2.25 8.99 9.84
N LYS A 47 -3.28 9.35 10.61
CA LYS A 47 -4.52 8.59 10.77
C LYS A 47 -5.26 8.43 9.44
N TYR A 48 -5.41 9.48 8.64
CA TYR A 48 -6.10 9.41 7.33
C TYR A 48 -5.29 8.66 6.25
N GLY A 49 -3.94 8.76 6.28
CA GLY A 49 -3.07 7.95 5.42
C GLY A 49 -3.13 6.46 5.77
N LYS A 50 -3.10 6.15 7.08
CA LYS A 50 -3.29 4.79 7.64
C LYS A 50 -4.65 4.21 7.30
N GLU A 51 -5.72 5.01 7.44
CA GLU A 51 -7.09 4.61 7.12
C GLU A 51 -7.21 4.25 5.63
N ARG A 52 -6.60 4.98 4.69
CA ARG A 52 -6.66 4.61 3.27
C ARG A 52 -5.96 3.28 2.94
N ILE A 53 -4.80 2.99 3.55
CA ILE A 53 -4.08 1.72 3.36
C ILE A 53 -4.80 0.56 4.07
N ALA A 54 -5.33 0.80 5.27
CA ALA A 54 -6.16 -0.17 6.00
C ALA A 54 -7.51 -0.44 5.29
N ILE A 55 -8.13 0.58 4.67
CA ILE A 55 -9.32 0.44 3.83
C ILE A 55 -8.99 -0.39 2.58
N LEU A 56 -7.83 -0.17 1.95
CA LEU A 56 -7.38 -1.03 0.84
C LEU A 56 -7.20 -2.49 1.27
N LEU A 57 -6.81 -2.77 2.50
CA LEU A 57 -6.62 -4.14 3.02
C LEU A 57 -7.94 -4.80 3.47
N ASN A 58 -8.86 -4.06 4.10
CA ASN A 58 -10.06 -4.59 4.75
C ASN A 58 -11.36 -4.53 3.91
N SER A 59 -11.44 -3.68 2.88
CA SER A 59 -12.65 -3.56 2.04
C SER A 59 -12.89 -4.72 1.06
N ARG A 60 -12.08 -5.78 1.12
CA ARG A 60 -11.93 -6.76 0.03
C ARG A 60 -12.54 -8.14 0.28
N ILE A 61 -13.26 -8.33 1.38
CA ILE A 61 -13.84 -9.63 1.73
C ILE A 61 -15.34 -9.46 1.91
N TYR A 62 -16.13 -10.01 0.98
CA TYR A 62 -17.57 -10.14 1.14
C TYR A 62 -17.88 -11.50 1.78
N ARG A 63 -17.78 -11.61 3.10
CA ARG A 63 -18.16 -12.88 3.76
C ARG A 63 -19.67 -13.06 3.71
N GLU A 64 -20.10 -13.84 2.72
CA GLU A 64 -21.43 -14.43 2.72
C GLU A 64 -21.58 -15.31 3.97
N ASN A 65 -22.66 -15.11 4.72
CA ASN A 65 -22.98 -15.93 5.89
C ASN A 65 -23.55 -17.28 5.42
N LEU A 66 -22.65 -18.17 4.99
CA LEU A 66 -22.99 -19.48 4.44
C LEU A 66 -22.90 -20.58 5.49
N SER A 67 -23.71 -21.63 5.33
CA SER A 67 -23.49 -22.86 6.07
C SER A 67 -22.15 -23.49 5.67
N LYS A 68 -21.55 -24.27 6.58
CA LYS A 68 -20.28 -24.97 6.34
C LYS A 68 -20.31 -25.83 5.07
N GLU A 69 -21.43 -26.51 4.81
CA GLU A 69 -21.61 -27.36 3.64
C GLU A 69 -21.62 -26.57 2.33
N VAL A 70 -22.35 -25.44 2.29
CA VAL A 70 -22.40 -24.58 1.10
C VAL A 70 -21.03 -23.93 0.86
N TRP A 71 -20.35 -23.51 1.93
CA TRP A 71 -19.01 -22.97 1.86
C TRP A 71 -17.98 -23.98 1.30
N LEU A 72 -18.02 -25.24 1.76
CA LEU A 72 -17.17 -26.31 1.25
C LEU A 72 -17.46 -26.61 -0.23
N LYS A 73 -18.75 -26.73 -0.59
CA LYS A 73 -19.17 -26.98 -1.97
C LYS A 73 -18.71 -25.87 -2.91
N ASN A 74 -18.85 -24.61 -2.50
CA ASN A 74 -18.41 -23.46 -3.30
C ASN A 74 -16.90 -23.42 -3.44
N SER A 75 -16.14 -23.76 -2.39
CA SER A 75 -14.68 -23.83 -2.45
C SER A 75 -14.21 -24.90 -3.45
N GLN A 76 -14.80 -26.09 -3.42
CA GLN A 76 -14.53 -27.16 -4.38
C GLN A 76 -14.89 -26.76 -5.81
N ALA A 77 -16.05 -26.13 -6.02
CA ALA A 77 -16.47 -25.67 -7.34
C ALA A 77 -15.49 -24.64 -7.94
N ILE A 78 -14.92 -23.75 -7.12
CA ILE A 78 -13.89 -22.81 -7.56
C ILE A 78 -12.60 -23.56 -7.93
N GLU A 79 -12.15 -24.50 -7.12
CA GLU A 79 -10.96 -25.32 -7.43
C GLU A 79 -11.10 -26.05 -8.76
N GLU A 80 -12.23 -26.73 -8.97
CA GLU A 80 -12.54 -27.44 -10.22
C GLU A 80 -12.53 -26.49 -11.42
N LYS A 81 -13.14 -25.30 -11.28
CA LYS A 81 -13.12 -24.29 -12.35
C LYS A 81 -11.71 -23.76 -12.63
N MET A 82 -10.89 -23.60 -11.60
CA MET A 82 -9.51 -23.15 -11.76
C MET A 82 -8.63 -24.16 -12.52
N MET A 83 -8.94 -25.46 -12.47
CA MET A 83 -8.23 -26.50 -13.23
C MET A 83 -8.34 -26.32 -14.76
N PHE A 84 -9.33 -25.57 -15.26
CA PHE A 84 -9.43 -25.25 -16.69
C PHE A 84 -8.43 -24.17 -17.15
N PHE A 85 -7.73 -23.50 -16.23
CA PHE A 85 -6.70 -22.51 -16.54
C PHE A 85 -5.31 -23.14 -16.45
N ARG A 86 -5.00 -24.02 -17.41
CA ARG A 86 -3.81 -24.90 -17.41
C ARG A 86 -2.45 -24.18 -17.42
N TYR A 87 -2.41 -22.92 -17.85
CA TYR A 87 -1.16 -22.17 -18.00
C TYR A 87 -0.81 -21.30 -16.78
N LEU A 88 -1.65 -21.28 -15.74
CA LEU A 88 -1.36 -20.48 -14.56
C LEU A 88 -0.08 -20.96 -13.87
N PRO A 89 0.83 -20.05 -13.49
CA PRO A 89 2.13 -20.43 -12.95
C PRO A 89 2.06 -20.90 -11.50
N PHE A 90 0.95 -20.61 -10.80
CA PHE A 90 0.71 -21.06 -9.43
C PHE A 90 -0.05 -22.39 -9.41
N GLN A 91 0.35 -23.26 -8.49
CA GLN A 91 -0.36 -24.48 -8.21
C GLN A 91 -1.72 -24.16 -7.56
N VAL A 92 -2.80 -24.60 -8.20
CA VAL A 92 -4.14 -24.60 -7.59
C VAL A 92 -4.12 -25.54 -6.38
N CYS A 93 -4.58 -25.03 -5.24
CA CYS A 93 -4.55 -25.70 -3.95
C CYS A 93 -5.92 -25.53 -3.27
N ASN A 94 -6.16 -26.29 -2.21
CA ASN A 94 -7.31 -26.12 -1.34
C ASN A 94 -7.52 -24.64 -1.01
N CYS A 95 -8.70 -24.15 -1.32
CA CYS A 95 -9.08 -22.76 -1.19
C CYS A 95 -10.27 -22.60 -0.25
N SER A 96 -10.52 -21.36 0.13
CA SER A 96 -11.62 -20.97 0.98
C SER A 96 -12.45 -19.94 0.23
N TYR A 97 -13.70 -20.28 -0.07
CA TYR A 97 -14.66 -19.35 -0.66
C TYR A 97 -14.88 -18.13 0.24
N ILE A 98 -14.95 -16.95 -0.38
CA ILE A 98 -15.11 -15.65 0.30
C ILE A 98 -16.16 -14.76 -0.37
N GLY A 99 -17.10 -15.34 -1.11
CA GLY A 99 -18.21 -14.62 -1.73
C GLY A 99 -17.99 -14.27 -3.20
N GLU A 100 -19.09 -14.00 -3.90
CA GLU A 100 -19.12 -13.50 -5.28
C GLU A 100 -18.31 -14.33 -6.31
N GLY A 101 -18.23 -15.65 -6.13
CA GLY A 101 -17.43 -16.51 -7.02
C GLY A 101 -15.92 -16.38 -6.84
N ILE A 102 -15.48 -15.87 -5.67
CA ILE A 102 -14.07 -15.69 -5.34
C ILE A 102 -13.69 -16.63 -4.19
N ALA A 103 -12.52 -17.23 -4.30
CA ALA A 103 -11.90 -17.98 -3.20
C ALA A 103 -10.45 -17.52 -2.99
N TRP A 104 -9.90 -17.79 -1.80
CA TRP A 104 -8.50 -17.53 -1.51
C TRP A 104 -7.76 -18.80 -1.08
N THR A 105 -6.44 -18.81 -1.25
CA THR A 105 -5.58 -19.81 -0.64
C THR A 105 -4.28 -19.18 -0.14
N GLY A 106 -3.63 -19.84 0.82
CA GLY A 106 -2.30 -19.46 1.28
C GLY A 106 -1.21 -19.87 0.28
N TYR A 107 -0.03 -19.28 0.41
CA TYR A 107 1.13 -19.71 -0.38
C TYR A 107 1.76 -20.98 0.21
N ASN A 108 1.63 -22.11 -0.50
CA ASN A 108 2.44 -23.30 -0.25
C ASN A 108 3.91 -23.07 -0.69
N PHE A 109 4.79 -24.06 -0.45
CA PHE A 109 6.20 -23.95 -0.80
C PHE A 109 6.47 -23.66 -2.29
N ASN A 110 5.73 -24.32 -3.20
CA ASN A 110 5.88 -24.10 -4.65
C ASN A 110 5.42 -22.70 -5.04
N ASN A 111 4.25 -22.28 -4.55
CA ASN A 111 3.68 -20.97 -4.80
C ASN A 111 4.56 -19.84 -4.25
N LYS A 112 5.27 -20.05 -3.14
CA LYS A 112 6.29 -19.10 -2.64
C LYS A 112 7.44 -18.92 -3.63
N LYS A 113 7.94 -20.00 -4.25
CA LYS A 113 9.00 -19.90 -5.28
C LYS A 113 8.52 -19.14 -6.52
N ILE A 114 7.30 -19.39 -6.97
CA ILE A 114 6.71 -18.67 -8.11
C ILE A 114 6.55 -17.18 -7.78
N LEU A 115 6.06 -16.86 -6.58
CA LEU A 115 6.00 -15.48 -6.11
C LEU A 115 7.39 -14.84 -6.07
N GLN A 116 8.42 -15.54 -5.62
CA GLN A 116 9.80 -15.02 -5.61
C GLN A 116 10.28 -14.63 -7.00
N ILE A 117 10.01 -15.46 -8.02
CA ILE A 117 10.33 -15.13 -9.42
C ILE A 117 9.60 -13.86 -9.86
N ALA A 118 8.31 -13.74 -9.54
CA ALA A 118 7.54 -12.55 -9.89
C ALA A 118 8.04 -11.29 -9.16
N ILE A 119 8.44 -11.41 -7.89
CA ILE A 119 9.04 -10.30 -7.13
C ILE A 119 10.39 -9.90 -7.72
N ASN A 120 11.22 -10.84 -8.15
CA ASN A 120 12.48 -10.54 -8.85
C ASN A 120 12.22 -9.78 -10.16
N GLN A 121 11.19 -10.18 -10.91
CA GLN A 121 10.78 -9.47 -12.12
C GLN A 121 10.30 -8.05 -11.80
N ILE A 122 9.49 -7.85 -10.75
CA ILE A 122 9.10 -6.51 -10.30
C ILE A 122 10.33 -5.68 -9.90
N ASN A 123 11.25 -6.24 -9.11
CA ASN A 123 12.47 -5.56 -8.68
C ASN A 123 13.36 -5.14 -9.85
N TYR A 124 13.41 -5.92 -10.94
CA TYR A 124 14.10 -5.53 -12.17
C TYR A 124 13.56 -4.19 -12.69
N PHE A 125 12.23 -4.06 -12.84
CA PHE A 125 11.60 -2.81 -13.29
C PHE A 125 11.70 -1.67 -12.27
N LEU A 126 11.74 -1.96 -10.97
CA LEU A 126 12.01 -0.94 -9.95
C LEU A 126 13.41 -0.33 -10.13
N GLY A 127 14.38 -1.13 -10.60
CA GLY A 127 15.72 -0.65 -10.94
C GLY A 127 15.73 0.39 -12.06
N ASP A 128 14.76 0.34 -12.97
CA ASP A 128 14.66 1.25 -14.12
C ASP A 128 14.10 2.63 -13.74
N LEU A 129 13.60 2.83 -12.52
CA LEU A 129 13.04 4.11 -12.08
C LEU A 129 14.04 5.28 -12.18
N LYS A 130 15.34 5.01 -12.04
CA LYS A 130 16.39 6.02 -12.19
C LYS A 130 16.57 6.52 -13.62
N ALA A 131 16.15 5.72 -14.60
CA ALA A 131 16.25 6.04 -16.02
C ALA A 131 14.97 6.70 -16.57
N LEU A 132 13.93 6.88 -15.75
CA LEU A 132 12.75 7.66 -16.11
C LEU A 132 13.06 9.16 -16.16
N ASP A 133 12.09 9.94 -16.63
CA ASP A 133 12.12 11.41 -16.65
C ASP A 133 12.69 12.00 -15.36
N GLU A 134 13.55 13.02 -15.47
CA GLU A 134 14.28 13.63 -14.34
C GLU A 134 13.38 14.11 -13.19
N THR A 135 12.10 14.37 -13.44
CA THR A 135 11.14 14.75 -12.41
C THR A 135 10.81 13.61 -11.44
N VAL A 136 10.78 12.36 -11.91
CA VAL A 136 10.43 11.19 -11.09
C VAL A 136 11.45 10.97 -9.96
N PRO A 137 12.77 10.91 -10.23
CA PRO A 137 13.78 10.75 -9.19
C PRO A 137 13.83 11.87 -8.15
N LYS A 138 13.30 13.06 -8.46
CA LYS A 138 13.27 14.19 -7.52
C LYS A 138 12.12 14.05 -6.52
N ILE A 139 11.03 13.39 -6.91
CA ILE A 139 9.79 13.33 -6.12
C ILE A 139 9.71 12.06 -5.27
N ILE A 140 10.05 10.89 -5.82
CA ILE A 140 9.98 9.59 -5.11
C ILE A 140 11.36 8.93 -4.98
N PRO A 141 11.57 8.03 -4.01
CA PRO A 141 12.74 7.16 -3.99
C PRO A 141 12.84 6.34 -5.27
N THR A 142 14.06 6.11 -5.74
CA THR A 142 14.36 5.31 -6.95
C THR A 142 15.14 4.04 -6.64
N ASP A 143 15.33 3.76 -5.36
CA ASP A 143 16.01 2.60 -4.81
C ASP A 143 15.02 1.64 -4.13
N PHE A 144 13.77 1.61 -4.59
CA PHE A 144 12.79 0.63 -4.13
C PHE A 144 13.26 -0.78 -4.42
N TYR A 145 13.16 -1.66 -3.43
CA TYR A 145 13.54 -3.06 -3.56
C TYR A 145 12.74 -3.92 -2.61
N ILE A 146 11.96 -4.85 -3.15
CA ILE A 146 11.15 -5.76 -2.36
C ILE A 146 12.02 -6.95 -1.97
N ASN A 147 12.43 -7.01 -0.71
CA ASN A 147 13.08 -8.20 -0.16
C ASN A 147 12.05 -9.32 0.00
N PHE A 148 12.14 -10.39 -0.80
CA PHE A 148 11.20 -11.52 -0.71
C PHE A 148 11.11 -12.11 0.71
N ASN A 149 12.22 -12.14 1.46
CA ASN A 149 12.25 -12.69 2.82
C ASN A 149 11.51 -11.82 3.85
N SER A 150 11.16 -10.57 3.51
CA SER A 150 10.33 -9.72 4.37
C SER A 150 8.84 -9.87 4.10
N ILE A 151 8.43 -10.61 3.06
CA ILE A 151 7.02 -10.89 2.78
C ILE A 151 6.42 -11.71 3.92
N CYS A 152 5.35 -11.18 4.49
CA CYS A 152 4.61 -11.79 5.58
C CYS A 152 3.55 -12.72 5.00
N PHE A 153 3.77 -14.02 5.13
CA PHE A 153 2.79 -15.04 4.75
C PHE A 153 1.82 -15.37 5.90
N ASP A 154 2.17 -15.00 7.13
CA ASP A 154 1.42 -15.34 8.34
C ASP A 154 0.43 -14.22 8.78
N GLY A 155 -0.74 -14.63 9.26
CA GLY A 155 -1.73 -13.81 10.01
C GLY A 155 -2.74 -12.99 9.18
N PRO A 156 -3.91 -12.58 9.74
CA PRO A 156 -4.15 -12.52 11.16
C PRO A 156 -5.07 -13.64 11.68
N TYR A 157 -4.85 -13.87 12.97
CA TYR A 157 -5.70 -14.55 13.92
C TYR A 157 -7.22 -14.32 13.71
N SER A 158 -7.98 -15.36 14.05
CA SER A 158 -9.40 -15.38 14.41
C SER A 158 -10.46 -15.07 13.34
N TYR A 159 -10.32 -14.06 12.45
CA TYR A 159 -11.41 -13.67 11.54
C TYR A 159 -11.00 -13.04 10.18
N GLY A 160 -9.76 -13.19 9.66
CA GLY A 160 -9.30 -12.49 8.42
C GLY A 160 -8.68 -13.36 7.31
N LEU A 161 -8.37 -12.75 6.16
CA LEU A 161 -7.46 -13.30 5.13
C LEU A 161 -6.00 -13.18 5.60
N PRO A 162 -5.06 -14.04 5.15
CA PRO A 162 -3.65 -13.87 5.46
C PRO A 162 -3.11 -12.50 4.99
N ARG A 163 -1.91 -12.12 5.46
CA ARG A 163 -1.21 -10.93 4.98
C ARG A 163 -0.79 -11.05 3.52
N SER A 164 -0.45 -12.27 3.09
CA SER A 164 -0.17 -12.59 1.69
C SER A 164 -0.94 -13.84 1.32
N TYR A 165 -1.74 -13.77 0.26
CA TYR A 165 -2.58 -14.86 -0.22
C TYR A 165 -2.70 -14.82 -1.75
N ILE A 166 -3.26 -15.88 -2.31
CA ILE A 166 -3.67 -15.97 -3.71
C ILE A 166 -5.19 -15.92 -3.76
N LEU A 167 -5.74 -15.12 -4.68
CA LEU A 167 -7.16 -15.15 -5.02
C LEU A 167 -7.39 -15.94 -6.31
N TYR A 168 -8.45 -16.73 -6.29
CA TYR A 168 -9.02 -17.42 -7.42
C TYR A 168 -10.36 -16.80 -7.77
N GLN A 169 -10.49 -16.37 -9.02
CA GLN A 169 -11.70 -15.77 -9.56
C GLN A 169 -11.90 -16.31 -10.99
N PRO A 170 -12.35 -17.56 -11.16
CA PRO A 170 -12.48 -18.17 -12.48
C PRO A 170 -13.48 -17.43 -13.39
N GLU A 171 -14.47 -16.76 -12.79
CA GLU A 171 -15.53 -16.05 -13.48
C GLU A 171 -15.73 -14.62 -12.94
N THR A 172 -16.21 -13.73 -13.80
CA THR A 172 -16.67 -12.38 -13.40
C THR A 172 -18.01 -12.48 -12.66
N LYS A 173 -18.46 -11.38 -12.03
CA LYS A 173 -19.80 -11.30 -11.41
C LYS A 173 -20.94 -11.63 -12.39
N SER A 174 -20.72 -11.46 -13.69
CA SER A 174 -21.67 -11.79 -14.76
C SER A 174 -21.55 -13.23 -15.29
N GLY A 175 -20.73 -14.08 -14.65
CA GLY A 175 -20.53 -15.48 -15.03
C GLY A 175 -19.64 -15.70 -16.26
N LYS A 176 -19.00 -14.66 -16.79
CA LYS A 176 -18.06 -14.78 -17.92
C LYS A 176 -16.71 -15.27 -17.42
N LYS A 177 -15.98 -16.03 -18.25
CA LYS A 177 -14.60 -16.43 -17.95
C LYS A 177 -13.74 -15.21 -17.61
N SER A 178 -13.08 -15.23 -16.46
CA SER A 178 -12.26 -14.12 -16.00
C SER A 178 -11.04 -13.94 -16.88
N GLN A 179 -10.72 -12.68 -17.22
CA GLN A 179 -9.46 -12.33 -17.88
C GLN A 179 -8.27 -12.55 -16.95
N TYR A 180 -8.45 -12.31 -15.64
CA TYR A 180 -7.43 -12.46 -14.61
C TYR A 180 -7.94 -13.44 -13.54
N PRO A 181 -7.92 -14.74 -13.83
CA PRO A 181 -8.47 -15.75 -12.93
C PRO A 181 -7.66 -15.91 -11.63
N LEU A 182 -6.43 -15.40 -11.61
CA LEU A 182 -5.53 -15.50 -10.47
C LEU A 182 -4.91 -14.15 -10.13
N ILE A 183 -4.96 -13.80 -8.84
CA ILE A 183 -4.33 -12.61 -8.30
C ILE A 183 -3.45 -13.02 -7.12
N ALA A 184 -2.15 -12.83 -7.24
CA ALA A 184 -1.20 -13.06 -6.16
C ALA A 184 -1.01 -11.76 -5.37
N PHE A 185 -1.41 -11.77 -4.09
CA PHE A 185 -1.23 -10.66 -3.17
C PHE A 185 -0.01 -10.89 -2.26
N PHE A 186 0.81 -9.86 -2.07
CA PHE A 186 1.92 -9.89 -1.12
C PHE A 186 1.94 -8.64 -0.25
N ASN A 187 2.50 -8.77 0.95
CA ASN A 187 2.64 -7.69 1.91
C ASN A 187 3.88 -7.91 2.78
N THR A 188 4.73 -6.91 2.94
CA THR A 188 5.93 -6.96 3.80
C THR A 188 5.72 -6.29 5.17
N ALA A 189 4.59 -5.64 5.40
CA ALA A 189 4.30 -5.01 6.68
C ALA A 189 4.13 -6.08 7.77
N LYS A 190 4.82 -5.92 8.90
CA LYS A 190 4.74 -6.78 10.10
C LYS A 190 3.84 -6.10 11.16
N GLY A 191 3.02 -6.88 11.87
CA GLY A 191 2.15 -6.39 12.95
C GLY A 191 1.00 -5.45 12.53
N THR A 192 0.23 -4.99 13.54
CA THR A 192 -0.55 -3.73 13.52
C THR A 192 0.30 -2.56 14.00
N GLU A 193 1.55 -2.85 14.34
CA GLU A 193 2.50 -1.89 14.89
C GLU A 193 2.87 -0.85 13.84
N ARG A 194 2.81 0.38 14.33
CA ARG A 194 3.02 1.61 13.62
C ARG A 194 4.42 1.61 13.00
N TYR A 195 4.46 1.81 11.69
CA TYR A 195 5.61 2.27 10.90
C TYR A 195 6.83 1.36 10.86
N VAL A 196 6.85 0.51 9.84
CA VAL A 196 8.12 0.24 9.18
C VAL A 196 8.40 1.46 8.27
N ASP A 197 9.58 2.06 8.37
CA ASP A 197 10.03 3.13 7.45
C ASP A 197 9.87 2.73 5.98
N GLU A 198 9.98 1.43 5.73
CA GLU A 198 9.89 0.81 4.43
C GLU A 198 8.89 -0.35 4.42
N PHE A 199 7.86 -0.27 3.58
CA PHE A 199 6.98 -1.41 3.33
C PHE A 199 6.49 -1.45 1.89
N TYR A 200 6.16 -2.66 1.46
CA TYR A 200 5.65 -2.96 0.14
C TYR A 200 4.42 -3.82 0.25
N LEU A 201 3.39 -3.46 -0.50
CA LEU A 201 2.23 -4.31 -0.73
C LEU A 201 1.91 -4.31 -2.21
N GLY A 202 1.46 -5.44 -2.74
CA GLY A 202 1.15 -5.48 -4.14
C GLY A 202 0.21 -6.60 -4.54
N LYS A 203 -0.40 -6.38 -5.71
CA LYS A 203 -1.24 -7.33 -6.41
C LYS A 203 -0.62 -7.63 -7.76
N LEU A 204 -0.49 -8.90 -8.06
CA LEU A 204 0.03 -9.40 -9.32
C LEU A 204 -1.10 -10.15 -10.02
N TYR A 205 -1.53 -9.67 -11.17
CA TYR A 205 -2.67 -10.19 -11.93
C TYR A 205 -2.17 -11.06 -13.08
N TYR A 206 -2.55 -12.33 -13.04
CA TYR A 206 -2.16 -13.32 -14.05
C TYR A 206 -3.30 -13.55 -15.02
N ALA A 207 -3.01 -13.40 -16.31
CA ALA A 207 -3.98 -13.66 -17.36
C ALA A 207 -4.17 -15.17 -17.58
N ILE A 208 -5.20 -15.50 -18.36
CA ILE A 208 -5.57 -16.90 -18.69
C ILE A 208 -4.44 -17.71 -19.36
N ASN A 209 -3.46 -17.03 -19.96
CA ASN A 209 -2.31 -17.63 -20.62
C ASN A 209 -1.11 -17.84 -19.67
N GLY A 210 -1.25 -17.45 -18.39
CA GLY A 210 -0.19 -17.58 -17.39
C GLY A 210 0.70 -16.35 -17.23
N ASP A 211 0.58 -15.34 -18.09
CA ASP A 211 1.45 -14.18 -18.05
C ASP A 211 1.05 -13.20 -16.94
N LEU A 212 2.05 -12.65 -16.24
CA LEU A 212 1.87 -11.48 -15.40
C LEU A 212 1.52 -10.28 -16.27
N SER A 213 0.24 -9.92 -16.31
CA SER A 213 -0.28 -8.96 -17.27
C SER A 213 -0.48 -7.57 -16.66
N LYS A 214 -0.75 -7.51 -15.36
CA LYS A 214 -0.88 -6.26 -14.60
C LYS A 214 -0.30 -6.45 -13.21
N ALA A 215 0.24 -5.39 -12.65
CA ALA A 215 0.54 -5.33 -11.23
C ALA A 215 0.27 -3.95 -10.65
N THR A 216 -0.03 -3.91 -9.37
CA THR A 216 -0.04 -2.67 -8.60
C THR A 216 0.80 -2.90 -7.37
N VAL A 217 1.84 -2.10 -7.19
CA VAL A 217 2.74 -2.16 -6.05
C VAL A 217 2.74 -0.81 -5.37
N HIS A 218 2.38 -0.80 -4.09
CA HIS A 218 2.47 0.39 -3.27
C HIS A 218 3.75 0.28 -2.46
N CYS A 219 4.61 1.26 -2.66
CA CYS A 219 5.91 1.38 -2.03
C CYS A 219 5.87 2.54 -1.05
N HIS A 220 6.28 2.30 0.17
CA HIS A 220 6.60 3.35 1.12
C HIS A 220 8.07 3.20 1.49
N LYS A 221 8.86 4.26 1.34
CA LYS A 221 10.28 4.28 1.72
C LYS A 221 10.71 5.73 1.98
N HIS A 222 11.54 5.95 2.99
CA HIS A 222 12.03 7.28 3.37
C HIS A 222 10.91 8.33 3.56
N GLY A 223 9.79 7.91 4.15
CA GLY A 223 8.61 8.77 4.38
C GLY A 223 7.84 9.17 3.11
N LYS A 224 8.21 8.61 1.95
CA LYS A 224 7.57 8.90 0.66
C LYS A 224 6.78 7.69 0.18
N PHE A 225 5.63 7.97 -0.43
CA PHE A 225 4.73 6.99 -1.00
C PHE A 225 4.78 7.00 -2.52
N ALA A 226 4.79 5.84 -3.15
CA ALA A 226 4.55 5.67 -4.57
C ALA A 226 3.61 4.49 -4.82
N GLU A 227 2.64 4.66 -5.70
CA GLU A 227 1.87 3.57 -6.28
C GLU A 227 2.36 3.36 -7.72
N LEU A 228 2.98 2.21 -7.93
CA LEU A 228 3.54 1.79 -9.21
C LEU A 228 2.57 0.83 -9.87
N ILE A 229 2.04 1.24 -11.02
CA ILE A 229 1.12 0.46 -11.83
C ILE A 229 1.90 -0.10 -13.00
N PHE A 230 1.93 -1.42 -13.09
CA PHE A 230 2.54 -2.17 -14.18
C PHE A 230 1.46 -2.70 -15.10
N SER A 231 1.70 -2.62 -16.40
CA SER A 231 0.83 -3.21 -17.39
C SER A 231 1.61 -3.60 -18.64
N VAL A 232 1.02 -4.50 -19.43
CA VAL A 232 1.51 -4.78 -20.78
C VAL A 232 1.06 -3.65 -21.70
N VAL A 233 2.03 -2.90 -22.23
CA VAL A 233 1.81 -1.90 -23.28
C VAL A 233 2.41 -2.45 -24.57
N GLY A 234 1.56 -2.68 -25.58
CA GLY A 234 1.92 -3.45 -26.77
C GLY A 234 2.26 -4.90 -26.40
N ARG A 235 3.56 -5.24 -26.39
CA ARG A 235 4.08 -6.57 -26.02
C ARG A 235 4.99 -6.54 -24.79
N THR A 236 5.18 -5.38 -24.18
CA THR A 236 6.17 -5.18 -23.12
C THR A 236 5.46 -4.93 -21.80
N PHE A 237 5.75 -5.74 -20.79
CA PHE A 237 5.35 -5.47 -19.41
C PHE A 237 6.31 -4.43 -18.81
N LEU A 238 5.78 -3.32 -18.30
CA LEU A 238 6.57 -2.18 -17.80
C LEU A 238 5.79 -1.39 -16.73
N ILE A 239 6.45 -0.44 -16.08
CA ILE A 239 5.80 0.56 -15.22
C ILE A 239 5.06 1.55 -16.13
N SER A 240 3.73 1.42 -16.20
CA SER A 240 2.91 2.25 -17.09
C SER A 240 2.46 3.55 -16.45
N LYS A 241 2.28 3.55 -15.12
CA LYS A 241 1.85 4.72 -14.36
C LYS A 241 2.47 4.73 -12.98
N ILE A 242 2.85 5.91 -12.53
CA ILE A 242 3.32 6.17 -11.17
C ILE A 242 2.41 7.23 -10.57
N ASN A 243 1.77 6.90 -9.45
CA ASN A 243 1.06 7.88 -8.66
C ASN A 243 1.80 8.12 -7.34
N THR A 244 1.69 9.34 -6.81
CA THR A 244 2.25 9.70 -5.50
C THR A 244 1.30 10.65 -4.78
N LEU A 245 1.64 11.00 -3.54
CA LEU A 245 0.84 11.92 -2.74
C LEU A 245 1.31 13.36 -2.96
N GLY A 246 0.38 14.23 -3.31
CA GLY A 246 0.61 15.68 -3.34
C GLY A 246 0.78 16.25 -1.94
N GLN A 247 1.12 17.54 -1.86
CA GLN A 247 1.15 18.26 -0.57
C GLN A 247 -0.23 18.25 0.12
N ASP A 248 -1.31 18.21 -0.66
CA ASP A 248 -2.70 18.06 -0.21
C ASP A 248 -3.11 16.61 0.12
N ARG A 249 -2.19 15.65 -0.03
CA ARG A 249 -2.36 14.20 0.21
C ARG A 249 -3.39 13.55 -0.68
N LYS A 250 -3.75 14.20 -1.78
CA LYS A 250 -4.45 13.54 -2.86
C LYS A 250 -3.46 12.78 -3.70
N LEU A 251 -3.89 11.64 -4.17
CA LEU A 251 -3.13 10.86 -5.12
C LEU A 251 -3.13 11.63 -6.44
N PHE A 252 -1.96 11.92 -6.99
CA PHE A 252 -1.83 12.48 -8.32
C PHE A 252 -0.87 11.63 -9.15
N THR A 253 -1.05 11.68 -10.47
CA THR A 253 -0.21 10.95 -11.42
C THR A 253 1.07 11.74 -11.66
N LEU A 254 2.20 11.13 -11.29
CA LEU A 254 3.54 11.67 -11.48
C LEU A 254 4.10 11.28 -12.86
N TYR A 255 3.79 10.07 -13.32
CA TYR A 255 4.25 9.55 -14.61
C TYR A 255 3.15 8.70 -15.23
N ASP A 256 2.95 8.84 -16.53
CA ASP A 256 2.01 8.04 -17.30
C ASP A 256 2.54 7.82 -18.72
N CYS A 257 3.06 6.63 -18.97
CA CYS A 257 3.60 6.30 -20.29
C CYS A 257 2.51 5.93 -21.30
N SER A 258 1.25 5.77 -20.87
CA SER A 258 0.16 5.40 -21.78
C SER A 258 -0.15 6.51 -22.79
N TRP A 259 0.20 7.76 -22.48
CA TRP A 259 0.12 8.91 -23.40
C TRP A 259 1.16 8.84 -24.52
N HIS A 260 2.32 8.22 -24.30
CA HIS A 260 3.38 8.15 -25.31
C HIS A 260 3.12 7.11 -26.41
N PHE A 261 2.14 6.21 -26.22
CA PHE A 261 1.81 5.18 -27.20
C PHE A 261 0.52 5.45 -27.99
N THR A 262 -0.31 6.41 -27.56
CA THR A 262 -1.46 6.86 -28.36
C THR A 262 -1.03 7.63 -29.61
N ASP A 263 0.10 8.36 -29.57
CA ASP A 263 0.59 9.13 -30.73
C ASP A 263 1.24 8.24 -31.82
N TYR A 264 1.57 6.99 -31.51
CA TYR A 264 2.17 6.05 -32.48
C TYR A 264 1.15 5.12 -33.14
N ALA A 265 -0.10 5.08 -32.66
CA ALA A 265 -1.16 4.24 -33.23
C ALA A 265 -1.96 4.94 -34.34
N ASP A 266 -1.84 6.27 -34.49
CA ASP A 266 -2.52 7.05 -35.53
C ASP A 266 -1.70 7.20 -36.83
N PHE A 267 -0.57 6.50 -36.95
CA PHE A 267 0.22 6.39 -38.19
C PHE A 267 0.42 4.93 -38.62
N SER A 268 -0.69 4.24 -38.93
CA SER A 268 -0.67 3.02 -39.75
C SER A 268 -1.81 3.03 -40.76
#